data_AF-A0A1E7PU32-F1
#
_entry.id   AF-A0A1E7PU32-F1
#
_cell.length_a   1.000
_cell.length_b   1.000
_cell.length_c   1.000
_cell.angle_alpha   90.00
_cell.angle_beta   90.00
_cell.angle_gamma   90.00
#
_symmetry.space_group_name_H-M   'P 1'
#
loop_
_entity.id
_entity.type
_entity.pdbx_description
1 polymer ?
#
loop_
_entity_poly.entity_id
_entity_poly.type
_entity_poly.pdbx_seq_one_letter_code
_entity_poly.pdbx_strand_id
1 'polypeptide(L)'
;MTTSTLSRWLLPSLVTAALLSSSLALADHHGGYKGKRHHGDVCAHMKEGKGKFDRDAMRAKMEARHNEIAERLSLTSEQRNIWDEIHQERQAAWEKRMQQMQERMEKRCNGKMDE
;
A
#
# COMPACT_ATOMS: atom_id res chain seq x y z
N MET A 1 17.35 -40.87 -40.91
CA MET A 1 16.85 -39.47 -40.84
C MET A 1 16.42 -39.21 -39.40
N THR A 2 17.24 -38.52 -38.62
CA THR A 2 16.96 -38.20 -37.22
C THR A 2 16.53 -36.74 -37.14
N THR A 3 15.23 -36.50 -36.95
CA THR A 3 14.69 -35.15 -36.71
C THR A 3 14.82 -34.83 -35.22
N SER A 4 15.78 -33.97 -34.89
CA SER A 4 15.99 -33.41 -33.56
C SER A 4 14.86 -32.44 -33.23
N THR A 5 14.00 -32.81 -32.28
CA THR A 5 13.05 -31.90 -31.62
C THR A 5 13.72 -31.31 -30.39
N LEU A 6 14.42 -30.18 -30.54
CA LEU A 6 14.94 -29.43 -29.40
C LEU A 6 14.54 -27.96 -29.51
N SER A 7 14.25 -27.40 -28.34
CA SER A 7 14.07 -25.97 -28.06
C SER A 7 12.65 -25.41 -28.26
N ARG A 8 11.79 -25.65 -27.27
CA ARG A 8 10.62 -24.78 -27.00
C ARG A 8 10.52 -24.33 -25.54
N TRP A 9 11.57 -24.51 -24.74
CA TRP A 9 11.55 -24.28 -23.29
C TRP A 9 12.49 -23.15 -22.81
N LEU A 10 12.91 -22.23 -23.69
CA LEU A 10 13.84 -21.13 -23.34
C LEU A 10 13.19 -19.74 -23.39
N LEU A 11 11.95 -19.59 -22.89
CA LEU A 11 11.28 -18.28 -22.87
C LEU A 11 10.86 -17.71 -21.49
N PRO A 12 10.82 -18.42 -20.34
CA PRO A 12 10.36 -17.77 -19.11
C PRO A 12 11.43 -16.97 -18.35
N SER A 13 12.73 -17.05 -18.69
CA SER A 13 13.78 -16.42 -17.86
C SER A 13 14.05 -14.93 -18.15
N LEU A 14 13.51 -14.36 -19.22
CA LEU A 14 13.79 -12.98 -19.62
C LEU A 14 12.91 -11.93 -18.91
N VAL A 15 11.77 -12.36 -18.33
CA VAL A 15 10.82 -11.44 -17.67
C VAL A 15 11.31 -11.00 -16.28
N THR A 16 12.05 -11.85 -15.57
CA THR A 16 12.54 -11.54 -14.21
C THR A 16 13.63 -10.45 -14.20
N ALA A 17 14.48 -10.37 -15.23
CA ALA A 17 15.55 -9.35 -15.29
C ALA A 17 15.03 -7.91 -15.47
N ALA A 18 13.89 -7.73 -16.16
CA ALA A 18 13.31 -6.41 -16.41
C ALA A 18 12.65 -5.78 -15.17
N LEU A 19 12.20 -6.60 -14.22
CA LEU A 19 11.58 -6.11 -12.98
C LEU A 19 12.60 -5.55 -12.00
N LEU A 20 13.84 -6.07 -11.99
CA LEU A 20 14.87 -5.60 -11.06
C LEU A 20 15.49 -4.25 -11.47
N SER A 21 15.59 -3.95 -12.77
CA SER A 21 16.16 -2.67 -13.25
C SER A 21 15.26 -1.45 -13.00
N SER A 22 13.97 -1.66 -12.73
CA SER A 22 12.99 -0.57 -12.50
C SER A 22 13.06 0.03 -11.08
N SER A 23 13.88 -0.53 -10.19
CA SER A 23 13.97 -0.09 -8.79
C SER A 23 14.76 1.21 -8.59
N LEU A 24 15.62 1.59 -9.55
CA LEU A 24 16.51 2.75 -9.41
C LEU A 24 15.86 4.09 -9.79
N ALA A 25 14.78 4.07 -10.59
CA ALA A 25 14.11 5.29 -11.06
C ALA A 25 13.01 5.81 -10.14
N LEU A 26 12.57 5.03 -9.14
CA LEU A 26 11.47 5.41 -8.24
C LEU A 26 11.93 6.11 -6.95
N ALA A 27 13.24 6.16 -6.69
CA ALA A 27 13.78 6.71 -5.45
C ALA A 27 13.86 8.26 -5.43
N ASP A 28 13.87 8.91 -6.59
CA ASP A 28 14.14 10.36 -6.69
C ASP A 28 12.87 11.25 -6.69
N HIS A 29 11.68 10.66 -6.54
CA HIS A 29 10.42 11.40 -6.59
C HIS A 29 9.79 11.68 -5.23
N HIS A 30 10.62 11.92 -4.21
CA HIS A 30 10.17 12.51 -2.95
C HIS A 30 10.41 14.03 -2.96
N GLY A 31 9.59 14.73 -3.74
CA GLY A 31 9.47 16.18 -3.67
C GLY A 31 9.20 16.62 -2.23
N GLY A 32 10.06 17.51 -1.72
CA GLY A 32 10.08 17.93 -0.32
C GLY A 32 8.74 18.49 0.16
N TYR A 33 8.09 17.77 1.07
CA TYR A 33 6.90 18.29 1.75
C TYR A 33 7.35 19.31 2.80
N LYS A 34 7.39 20.59 2.40
CA LYS A 34 7.56 21.72 3.33
C LYS A 34 6.28 21.91 4.14
N GLY A 35 6.37 21.62 5.43
CA GLY A 35 5.38 22.01 6.42
C GLY A 35 5.43 21.11 7.64
N LYS A 36 6.10 21.56 8.71
CA LYS A 36 5.87 20.97 10.04
C LYS A 36 4.40 21.24 10.38
N ARG A 37 3.53 20.23 10.26
CA ARG A 37 2.14 20.34 10.73
C ARG A 37 2.17 20.67 12.22
N HIS A 38 1.44 21.70 12.64
CA HIS A 38 1.43 22.11 14.04
C HIS A 38 0.90 20.95 14.89
N HIS A 39 1.56 20.68 16.02
CA HIS A 39 1.25 19.51 16.84
C HIS A 39 -0.20 19.50 17.34
N GLY A 40 -0.76 20.69 17.64
CA GLY A 40 -2.15 20.88 18.05
C GLY A 40 -3.14 20.43 16.97
N ASP A 41 -2.92 20.81 15.71
CA ASP A 41 -3.78 20.43 14.59
C ASP A 41 -3.83 18.90 14.42
N VAL A 42 -2.70 18.22 14.58
CA VAL A 42 -2.67 16.76 14.43
C VAL A 42 -3.46 16.05 15.55
N CYS A 43 -3.40 16.56 16.78
CA CYS A 43 -4.16 16.03 17.92
C CYS A 43 -5.66 16.33 17.80
N ALA A 44 -6.03 17.52 17.32
CA ALA A 44 -7.41 17.88 17.03
C ALA A 44 -8.00 16.97 15.94
N HIS A 45 -7.27 16.76 14.85
CA HIS A 45 -7.71 15.86 13.78
C HIS A 45 -7.81 14.40 14.23
N MET A 46 -6.97 13.95 15.16
CA MET A 46 -7.08 12.62 15.73
C MET A 46 -8.36 12.47 16.55
N LYS A 47 -8.63 13.44 17.44
CA LYS A 47 -9.83 13.45 18.28
C LYS A 47 -11.11 13.55 17.46
N GLU A 48 -11.08 14.33 16.39
CA GLU A 48 -12.20 14.52 15.47
C GLU A 48 -12.29 13.40 14.41
N GLY A 49 -11.34 12.46 14.38
CA GLY A 49 -11.33 11.37 13.39
C GLY A 49 -11.23 11.86 11.95
N LYS A 50 -10.50 12.96 11.67
CA LYS A 50 -10.43 13.59 10.35
C LYS A 50 -9.20 13.17 9.54
N GLY A 51 -9.34 13.21 8.22
CA GLY A 51 -8.25 13.00 7.27
C GLY A 51 -7.67 11.58 7.38
N LYS A 52 -6.39 11.45 7.73
CA LYS A 52 -5.76 10.14 7.88
C LYS A 52 -6.27 9.34 9.10
N PHE A 53 -6.99 9.98 10.01
CA PHE A 53 -7.58 9.35 11.18
C PHE A 53 -9.03 8.91 10.94
N ASP A 54 -9.62 9.32 9.82
CA ASP A 54 -10.93 8.84 9.38
C ASP A 54 -10.78 7.41 8.87
N ARG A 55 -11.12 6.43 9.70
CA ARG A 55 -10.89 5.01 9.39
C ARG A 55 -11.81 4.53 8.28
N ASP A 56 -13.05 5.00 8.26
CA ASP A 56 -14.06 4.54 7.31
C ASP A 56 -13.78 5.12 5.93
N ALA A 57 -13.45 6.41 5.83
CA ALA A 57 -13.05 7.01 4.56
C ALA A 57 -11.78 6.36 3.99
N MET A 58 -10.81 6.03 4.85
CA MET A 58 -9.57 5.38 4.43
C MET A 58 -9.79 3.92 3.99
N ARG A 59 -10.68 3.19 4.67
CA ARG A 59 -11.08 1.83 4.26
C ARG A 59 -11.81 1.85 2.93
N ALA A 60 -12.83 2.71 2.78
CA ALA A 60 -13.58 2.87 1.54
C ALA A 60 -12.66 3.23 0.36
N LYS A 61 -11.68 4.11 0.56
CA LYS A 61 -10.68 4.43 -0.47
C LYS A 61 -9.81 3.23 -0.84
N MET A 62 -9.48 2.37 0.13
CA MET A 62 -8.69 1.17 -0.13
C MET A 62 -9.47 0.13 -0.93
N GLU A 63 -10.74 -0.08 -0.58
CA GLU A 63 -11.67 -0.98 -1.29
C GLU A 63 -11.93 -0.50 -2.72
N ALA A 64 -12.21 0.79 -2.89
CA ALA A 64 -12.41 1.38 -4.21
C ALA A 64 -11.17 1.16 -5.11
N ARG A 65 -9.97 1.45 -4.58
CA ARG A 65 -8.71 1.26 -5.30
C ARG A 65 -8.43 -0.20 -5.59
N HIS A 66 -8.81 -1.11 -4.70
CA HIS A 66 -8.64 -2.55 -4.93
C HIS A 66 -9.44 -3.00 -6.16
N ASN A 67 -10.71 -2.61 -6.23
CA ASN A 67 -11.60 -2.98 -7.34
C ASN A 67 -11.19 -2.30 -8.64
N GLU A 68 -10.84 -1.01 -8.59
CA GLU A 68 -10.34 -0.26 -9.74
C GLU A 68 -9.12 -0.93 -10.38
N ILE A 69 -8.16 -1.41 -9.57
CA ILE A 69 -6.97 -2.10 -10.07
C ILE A 69 -7.34 -3.44 -10.72
N ALA A 70 -8.26 -4.20 -10.11
CA ALA A 70 -8.70 -5.47 -10.66
C ALA A 70 -9.36 -5.31 -12.04
N GLU A 71 -10.18 -4.26 -12.20
CA GLU A 71 -10.81 -3.90 -13.47
C GLU A 71 -9.78 -3.40 -14.48
N ARG A 72 -8.89 -2.49 -14.08
CA ARG A 72 -7.86 -1.94 -14.96
C ARG A 72 -6.92 -2.99 -15.51
N LEU A 73 -6.61 -4.02 -14.71
CA LEU A 73 -5.77 -5.14 -15.11
C LEU A 73 -6.56 -6.25 -15.85
N SER A 74 -7.89 -6.11 -15.96
CA SER A 74 -8.78 -7.13 -16.54
C SER A 74 -8.55 -8.53 -15.96
N LEU A 75 -8.39 -8.62 -14.64
CA LEU A 75 -8.03 -9.87 -13.97
C LEU A 75 -9.10 -10.96 -14.21
N THR A 76 -8.64 -12.18 -14.49
CA THR A 76 -9.50 -13.37 -14.59
C THR A 76 -10.09 -13.73 -13.22
N SER A 77 -11.06 -14.63 -13.19
CA SER A 77 -11.65 -15.13 -11.92
C SER A 77 -10.61 -15.73 -10.99
N GLU A 78 -9.69 -16.55 -11.49
CA GLU A 78 -8.63 -17.16 -10.68
C GLU A 78 -7.64 -16.11 -10.15
N GLN A 79 -7.26 -15.13 -10.98
CA GLN A 79 -6.39 -14.04 -10.55
C GLN A 79 -7.08 -13.12 -9.53
N ARG A 80 -8.40 -12.95 -9.63
CA ARG A 80 -9.21 -12.19 -8.66
C ARG A 80 -9.21 -12.84 -7.30
N ASN A 81 -9.27 -14.17 -7.21
CA ASN A 81 -9.15 -14.86 -5.92
C ASN A 81 -7.82 -14.54 -5.22
N ILE A 82 -6.71 -14.60 -5.95
CA ILE A 82 -5.39 -14.23 -5.42
C ILE A 82 -5.34 -12.74 -5.05
N TRP A 83 -5.96 -11.88 -5.85
CA TRP A 83 -6.03 -10.45 -5.59
C TRP A 83 -6.82 -10.14 -4.30
N ASP A 84 -7.93 -10.84 -4.07
CA ASP A 84 -8.74 -10.74 -2.86
C ASP A 84 -7.98 -11.24 -1.62
N GLU A 85 -7.20 -12.33 -1.73
CA GLU A 85 -6.30 -12.79 -0.66
C GLU A 85 -5.28 -11.71 -0.29
N ILE A 86 -4.60 -11.13 -1.29
CA ILE A 86 -3.66 -10.01 -1.09
C ILE A 86 -4.36 -8.81 -0.43
N HIS A 87 -5.63 -8.57 -0.76
CA HIS A 87 -6.40 -7.50 -0.13
C HIS A 87 -6.63 -7.74 1.35
N GLN A 88 -7.06 -8.93 1.72
CA GLN A 88 -7.31 -9.32 3.10
C GLN A 88 -6.03 -9.19 3.94
N GLU A 89 -4.89 -9.66 3.43
CA GLU A 89 -3.60 -9.50 4.08
C GLU A 89 -3.24 -8.02 4.29
N ARG A 90 -3.45 -7.19 3.26
CA ARG A 90 -3.22 -5.74 3.33
C ARG A 90 -4.15 -5.05 4.32
N GLN A 91 -5.42 -5.44 4.38
CA GLN A 91 -6.39 -4.90 5.34
C GLN A 91 -5.94 -5.21 6.77
N ALA A 92 -5.61 -6.46 7.08
CA ALA A 92 -5.13 -6.85 8.41
C ALA A 92 -3.84 -6.09 8.80
N ALA A 93 -2.89 -5.96 7.87
CA ALA A 93 -1.67 -5.20 8.11
C ALA A 93 -1.95 -3.70 8.32
N TRP A 94 -2.90 -3.13 7.58
CA TRP A 94 -3.31 -1.74 7.74
C TRP A 94 -3.97 -1.50 9.10
N GLU A 95 -4.87 -2.38 9.54
CA GLU A 95 -5.53 -2.25 10.85
C GLU A 95 -4.53 -2.24 11.99
N LYS A 96 -3.55 -3.16 11.96
CA LYS A 96 -2.45 -3.19 12.94
C LYS A 96 -1.64 -1.89 12.93
N ARG A 97 -1.31 -1.36 11.75
CA ARG A 97 -0.58 -0.08 11.61
C ARG A 97 -1.39 1.09 12.16
N MET A 98 -2.70 1.10 11.92
CA MET A 98 -3.60 2.14 12.42
C MET A 98 -3.69 2.13 13.94
N GLN A 99 -3.81 0.96 14.57
CA GLN A 99 -3.77 0.81 16.03
C GLN A 99 -2.45 1.35 16.61
N GLN A 100 -1.31 0.91 16.06
CA GLN A 100 0.00 1.39 16.51
C GLN A 100 0.21 2.89 16.27
N MET A 101 -0.37 3.44 15.21
CA MET A 101 -0.33 4.88 14.95
C MET A 101 -1.17 5.62 15.99
N GLN A 102 -2.37 5.12 16.30
CA GLN A 102 -3.28 5.71 17.27
C GLN A 102 -2.63 5.77 18.66
N GLU A 103 -2.08 4.66 19.16
CA GLU A 103 -1.39 4.63 20.45
C GLU A 103 -0.23 5.63 20.54
N ARG A 104 0.59 5.73 19.47
CA ARG A 104 1.69 6.70 19.39
C ARG A 104 1.19 8.12 19.39
N MET A 105 0.07 8.39 18.75
CA MET A 105 -0.52 9.72 18.70
C MET A 105 -1.17 10.09 20.04
N GLU A 106 -1.85 9.16 20.71
CA GLU A 106 -2.39 9.35 22.06
C GLU A 106 -1.27 9.72 23.05
N LYS A 107 -0.15 8.99 23.05
CA LYS A 107 1.03 9.34 23.87
C LYS A 107 1.56 10.74 23.57
N ARG A 108 1.64 11.10 22.28
CA ARG A 108 2.14 12.42 21.84
C ARG A 108 1.19 13.57 22.18
N CYS A 109 -0.10 13.31 22.20
CA CYS A 109 -1.13 14.32 22.51
C CYS A 109 -1.34 14.46 24.03
N ASN A 110 -1.19 13.37 24.79
CA ASN A 110 -1.35 13.36 26.25
C ASN A 110 -0.07 13.80 26.99
N GLY A 111 1.12 13.45 26.49
CA GLY A 111 2.42 13.80 27.10
C GLY A 111 2.83 15.28 27.00
N LYS A 112 1.89 16.18 26.66
CA LYS A 112 2.06 17.64 26.65
C LYS A 112 1.12 18.36 27.62
N MET A 113 0.44 17.64 28.52
CA MET A 113 -0.29 18.26 29.63
C MET A 113 0.56 18.42 30.91
N ASP A 114 1.84 18.05 30.87
CA ASP A 114 2.75 18.06 32.04
C ASP A 114 3.99 18.98 31.88
N GLU A 115 4.00 19.90 30.91
CA GLU A 115 5.08 20.90 30.72
C GLU A 115 4.46 22.31 30.57
#